data_AF-A0AAE9SV25-F1
#
_entry.id   AF-A0AAE9SV25-F1
#
_cell.length_a   1.000
_cell.length_b   1.000
_cell.length_c   1.000
_cell.angle_alpha   90.00
_cell.angle_beta   90.00
_cell.angle_gamma   90.00
#
_symmetry.space_group_name_H-M   'P 1'
#
loop_
_entity.id
_entity.type
_entity.pdbx_description
1 polymer ?
#
loop_
_entity_poly.entity_id
_entity_poly.type
_entity_poly.pdbx_seq_one_letter_code
_entity_poly.pdbx_strand_id
1 'polypeptide(L)'
;MSHSDEQLQSVLETLEGCRKVLNACNSRESADLLSIVILDVRMKLKGIDSADLKALCDEMLRSAASAPPTPSKQTQDQPRRPLLRVVK
;
A
#
# COMPACT_ATOMS: atom_id res chain seq x y z
N MET A 1 -18.28 -21.53 -2.00
CA MET A 1 -16.81 -21.63 -1.94
C MET A 1 -16.45 -23.09 -2.06
N SER A 2 -15.36 -23.44 -2.72
CA SER A 2 -14.89 -24.83 -2.74
C SER A 2 -14.24 -25.17 -1.38
N HIS A 3 -14.18 -26.45 -1.02
CA HIS A 3 -13.45 -26.88 0.18
C HIS A 3 -11.98 -26.43 0.16
N SER A 4 -11.38 -26.35 -1.03
CA SER A 4 -10.04 -25.81 -1.22
C SER A 4 -9.97 -24.32 -0.88
N ASP A 5 -10.99 -23.53 -1.24
CA ASP A 5 -11.03 -22.10 -0.92
C ASP A 5 -11.19 -21.87 0.59
N GLU A 6 -11.99 -22.70 1.26
CA GLU A 6 -12.19 -22.64 2.71
C GLU A 6 -10.89 -22.94 3.48
N GLN A 7 -10.14 -23.95 3.03
CA GLN A 7 -8.81 -24.24 3.56
C GLN A 7 -7.84 -23.09 3.33
N LEU A 8 -7.84 -22.52 2.13
CA LEU A 8 -6.95 -21.43 1.76
C LEU A 8 -7.29 -20.13 2.55
N GLN A 9 -8.57 -19.91 2.86
CA GLN A 9 -9.02 -18.84 3.75
C GLN A 9 -8.50 -19.02 5.18
N SER A 10 -8.55 -20.24 5.73
CA SER A 10 -7.98 -20.54 7.05
C SER A 10 -6.46 -20.34 7.10
N VAL A 11 -5.76 -20.75 6.04
CA VAL A 11 -4.31 -20.48 5.87
C VAL A 11 -4.05 -18.97 5.87
N LEU A 12 -4.86 -18.20 5.14
CA LEU A 12 -4.72 -16.75 5.07
C LEU A 12 -4.85 -16.09 6.45
N GLU A 13 -5.85 -16.48 7.25
CA GLU A 13 -6.04 -15.99 8.62
C GLU A 13 -4.83 -16.27 9.51
N THR A 14 -4.26 -17.47 9.39
CA THR A 14 -3.05 -17.87 10.13
C THR A 14 -1.85 -17.03 9.74
N LEU A 15 -1.59 -16.86 8.43
CA LEU A 15 -0.49 -16.04 7.92
C LEU A 15 -0.60 -14.57 8.35
N GLU A 16 -1.82 -14.02 8.35
CA GLU A 16 -2.06 -12.67 8.84
C GLU A 16 -1.77 -12.53 10.34
N GLY A 17 -2.13 -13.54 11.14
CA GLY A 17 -1.76 -13.62 12.56
C GLY A 17 -0.25 -13.65 12.75
N CYS A 18 0.46 -14.52 12.03
CA CYS A 18 1.93 -14.60 12.07
C CYS A 18 2.58 -13.27 11.70
N ARG A 19 2.11 -12.60 10.64
CA ARG A 19 2.64 -11.31 10.22
C ARG A 19 2.49 -10.24 11.31
N LYS A 20 1.35 -10.20 12.00
CA LYS A 20 1.12 -9.27 13.13
C LYS A 20 2.14 -9.51 14.25
N VAL A 21 2.39 -10.77 14.60
CA VAL A 21 3.38 -11.14 15.62
C VAL A 21 4.79 -10.75 15.18
N LEU A 22 5.19 -11.03 13.94
CA LEU A 22 6.51 -10.68 13.41
C LEU A 22 6.75 -9.16 13.42
N ASN A 23 5.73 -8.37 13.06
CA ASN A 23 5.80 -6.92 13.18
C ASN A 23 5.98 -6.46 14.63
N ALA A 24 5.26 -7.06 15.58
CA ALA A 24 5.41 -6.76 17.01
C ALA A 24 6.81 -7.14 17.54
N CYS A 25 7.44 -8.17 16.97
CA CYS A 25 8.79 -8.61 17.30
C CYS A 25 9.89 -7.84 16.55
N ASN A 26 9.57 -6.77 15.80
CA ASN A 26 10.50 -6.04 14.93
C ASN A 26 11.19 -6.92 13.85
N SER A 27 10.61 -8.08 13.52
CA SER A 27 11.10 -8.97 12.47
C SER A 27 10.50 -8.56 11.12
N ARG A 28 10.91 -7.37 10.65
CA ARG A 28 10.32 -6.73 9.47
C ARG A 28 10.52 -7.54 8.18
N GLU A 29 11.73 -8.04 7.95
CA GLU A 29 12.04 -8.82 6.74
C GLU A 29 11.13 -10.07 6.62
N SER A 30 10.96 -10.80 7.72
CA SER A 30 10.05 -11.95 7.78
C SER A 30 8.58 -11.53 7.58
N ALA A 31 8.16 -10.38 8.14
CA ALA A 31 6.81 -9.85 7.96
C ALA A 31 6.54 -9.39 6.50
N ASP A 32 7.56 -8.86 5.83
CA ASP A 32 7.52 -8.48 4.42
C ASP A 32 7.41 -9.73 3.53
N LEU A 33 8.17 -10.78 3.82
CA LEU A 33 8.04 -12.07 3.13
C LEU A 33 6.64 -12.66 3.27
N LEU A 34 6.07 -12.63 4.48
CA LEU A 34 4.68 -13.06 4.69
C LEU A 34 3.68 -12.18 3.92
N SER A 35 3.95 -10.89 3.74
CA SER A 35 3.06 -10.02 2.96
C SER A 35 2.99 -10.43 1.48
N ILE A 36 4.10 -10.91 0.92
CA ILE A 36 4.14 -11.46 -0.45
C ILE A 36 3.31 -12.75 -0.53
N VAL A 37 3.49 -13.67 0.41
CA VAL A 37 2.73 -14.94 0.45
C VAL A 37 1.24 -14.69 0.66
N ILE A 38 0.87 -13.78 1.57
CA ILE A 38 -0.52 -13.36 1.81
C ILE A 38 -1.15 -12.80 0.52
N LEU A 39 -0.40 -12.02 -0.25
CA LEU A 39 -0.87 -11.49 -1.52
C LEU A 39 -1.14 -12.62 -2.54
N ASP A 40 -0.20 -13.56 -2.71
CA ASP A 40 -0.35 -14.72 -3.60
C ASP A 40 -1.60 -15.55 -3.25
N VAL A 41 -1.80 -15.85 -1.96
CA VAL A 41 -2.96 -16.58 -1.48
C VAL A 41 -4.27 -15.84 -1.79
N ARG A 42 -4.32 -14.53 -1.54
CA ARG A 42 -5.49 -13.70 -1.84
C ARG A 42 -5.78 -13.61 -3.33
N MET A 43 -4.74 -13.51 -4.16
CA MET A 43 -4.87 -13.52 -5.61
C MET A 43 -5.49 -14.82 -6.10
N LYS A 44 -4.99 -15.97 -5.63
CA LYS A 44 -5.56 -17.29 -5.93
C LYS A 44 -7.05 -17.39 -5.55
N LEU A 45 -7.42 -16.94 -4.35
CA LEU A 45 -8.81 -16.91 -3.89
C LEU A 45 -9.73 -16.00 -4.73
N LYS A 46 -9.17 -15.02 -5.45
CA LYS A 46 -9.90 -14.11 -6.32
C LYS A 46 -9.77 -14.44 -7.81
N GLY A 47 -9.06 -15.51 -8.15
CA GLY A 47 -8.79 -15.87 -9.54
C GLY A 47 -7.95 -14.82 -10.28
N ILE A 48 -7.11 -14.07 -9.58
CA ILE A 48 -6.20 -13.08 -10.16
C ILE A 48 -4.88 -13.79 -10.45
N ASP A 49 -4.43 -13.72 -11.70
CA ASP A 49 -3.15 -14.31 -12.09
C ASP A 49 -2.00 -13.27 -12.13
N SER A 50 -0.81 -13.72 -12.54
CA SER A 50 0.36 -12.86 -12.63
C SER A 50 0.28 -11.85 -13.79
N ALA A 51 -0.48 -12.14 -14.84
CA ALA A 51 -0.70 -11.21 -15.94
C ALA A 51 -1.63 -10.08 -15.50
N ASP A 52 -2.69 -10.38 -14.75
CA ASP A 52 -3.56 -9.39 -14.14
C ASP A 52 -2.80 -8.47 -13.17
N LEU A 53 -1.98 -9.06 -12.28
CA LEU A 53 -1.15 -8.28 -11.36
C LEU A 53 -0.16 -7.39 -12.12
N LYS A 54 0.47 -7.91 -13.18
CA LYS A 54 1.39 -7.12 -14.00
C LYS A 54 0.68 -5.97 -14.69
N ALA A 55 -0.51 -6.21 -15.27
CA ALA A 55 -1.29 -5.17 -15.91
C ALA A 55 -1.67 -4.05 -14.92
N LEU A 56 -2.03 -4.41 -13.69
CA LEU A 56 -2.28 -3.45 -12.61
C LEU A 56 -1.02 -2.64 -12.26
N CYS A 57 0.13 -3.31 -12.10
CA CYS A 57 1.41 -2.63 -11.84
C CYS A 57 1.78 -1.66 -12.98
N ASP A 58 1.62 -2.08 -14.24
CA ASP A 58 1.90 -1.26 -15.42
C ASP A 58 0.96 -0.03 -15.49
N GLU A 59 -0.31 -0.17 -15.09
CA GLU A 59 -1.26 0.95 -14.97
C GLU A 59 -0.89 1.90 -13.82
N MET A 60 -0.55 1.38 -12.63
CA MET A 60 -0.11 2.20 -11.50
C MET A 60 1.14 3.02 -11.84
N LEU A 61 2.08 2.43 -12.59
CA LEU A 61 3.30 3.11 -13.01
C LEU A 61 3.00 4.24 -14.00
N ARG A 62 2.08 4.01 -14.96
CA ARG A 62 1.60 5.05 -15.88
C ARG A 62 0.87 6.18 -15.15
N SER A 63 0.00 5.83 -14.20
CA SER A 63 -0.74 6.79 -13.38
C SER A 63 0.21 7.67 -12.56
N ALA A 64 1.22 7.08 -11.91
CA ALA A 64 2.23 7.82 -11.15
C ALA A 64 3.07 8.76 -12.04
N ALA A 65 3.38 8.37 -13.27
CA ALA A 65 4.09 9.22 -14.23
C ALA A 65 3.22 10.38 -14.78
N SER A 66 1.90 10.21 -14.79
CA SER A 66 0.94 11.22 -15.25
C SER A 66 0.50 12.20 -14.15
N ALA A 67 0.81 11.90 -12.89
CA ALA A 67 0.45 12.77 -11.77
C ALA A 67 1.24 14.10 -11.89
N PRO A 68 0.57 15.27 -11.84
CA PRO A 68 1.29 16.53 -11.76
C PRO A 68 2.18 16.52 -10.53
N PRO A 69 3.38 17.12 -10.59
CA PRO A 69 4.25 17.22 -9.43
C PRO A 69 3.43 17.84 -8.31
N THR A 70 3.25 17.10 -7.20
CA THR A 70 2.70 17.68 -6.00
C THR A 70 3.57 18.89 -5.69
N PRO A 71 3.00 20.10 -5.51
CA PRO A 71 3.80 21.23 -5.09
C PRO A 71 4.47 20.79 -3.80
N SER A 72 5.78 20.58 -3.89
CA SER A 72 6.61 20.25 -2.75
C SER A 72 6.26 21.29 -1.71
N LYS A 73 6.07 20.89 -0.45
CA LYS A 73 6.04 21.82 0.67
C LYS A 73 7.39 22.54 0.69
N GLN A 74 7.57 23.53 -0.18
CA GLN A 74 8.48 24.63 0.06
C GLN A 74 7.96 25.22 1.36
N THR A 75 8.71 24.96 2.42
CA THR A 75 8.75 25.77 3.62
C THR A 75 8.75 27.22 3.17
N GLN A 76 7.56 27.82 3.11
CA GLN A 76 7.39 29.23 2.84
C GLN A 76 7.73 29.95 4.14
N ASP A 77 9.01 29.91 4.50
CA ASP A 77 9.61 30.73 5.55
C ASP A 77 9.88 32.13 4.97
N GLN A 78 8.83 32.72 4.40
CA GLN A 78 8.84 34.13 4.03
C GLN A 78 7.85 34.83 4.96
N PRO A 79 8.31 35.76 5.82
CA PRO A 79 7.41 36.48 6.72
C PRO A 79 6.40 37.23 5.86
N ARG A 80 5.13 36.81 5.96
CA ARG A 80 4.00 37.43 5.27
C ARG A 80 3.94 38.89 5.70
N ARG A 81 4.30 39.80 4.79
CA ARG A 81 4.14 41.24 5.01
C ARG A 81 2.64 41.54 5.16
N PRO A 82 2.19 42.21 6.23
CA PRO A 82 0.78 42.53 6.41
C PRO A 82 0.33 43.56 5.37
N LEU A 83 -0.74 43.21 4.64
CA LEU A 83 -1.36 44.01 3.56
C LEU A 83 -2.47 44.93 4.08
N LEU A 84 -2.32 45.55 5.25
CA LEU A 84 -3.31 46.50 5.76
C LEU A 84 -2.62 47.71 6.38
N ARG A 85 -2.82 48.89 5.77
CA ARG A 85 -2.56 50.18 6.41
C ARG A 85 -3.88 50.68 6.99
N VAL A 86 -3.88 50.96 8.29
CA VAL A 86 -4.99 51.65 8.96
C VAL A 86 -5.04 53.07 8.42
N VAL A 87 -6.13 53.40 7.72
CA VAL A 87 -6.47 54.79 7.42
C VAL A 87 -7.27 55.33 8.61
N LYS A 88 -6.90 56.54 9.03
CA LYS A 88 -7.39 57.22 10.24
C LYS A 88 -8.79 57.79 10.04
#